data_AF-A0A7S9RFX4-F1
#
_entry.id   AF-A0A7S9RFX4-F1
#
_cell.length_a   1.000
_cell.length_b   1.000
_cell.length_c   1.000
_cell.angle_alpha   90.00
_cell.angle_beta   90.00
_cell.angle_gamma   90.00
#
_symmetry.space_group_name_H-M   'P 1'
#
loop_
_entity.id
_entity.type
_entity.pdbx_description
1 polymer ?
#
loop_
_entity_poly.entity_id
_entity_poly.type
_entity_poly.pdbx_seq_one_letter_code
_entity_poly.pdbx_strand_id
1 'polypeptide(L)'
;MSKELELVEAFLSIQGEGAYQGRLAVFLRFLGCNLNCSGFGVKARSLKTGEELLGCDSIRAVFKGHFHHKRYSSDEILSIVDSFSKGLEQKPIIVLTGGEPLIWHQNENFINLVRNLLINYEVHFETNGTILVDFAKFEIYKNCHFALGVKLANSGVSEQKRINLDAILAIKNNAKSSFLKFVLSRFDKSELDEILYIKDRANLPVWCMAMGANEDELSKNALKTAQFAIKHGFNYSERIHIRLWGGKEGV
;
A
#
# COMPACT_ATOMS: atom_id res chain seq x y z
N MET A 1 21.27 13.93 4.69
CA MET A 1 20.16 13.11 5.20
C MET A 1 20.70 11.72 5.49
N SER A 2 20.20 11.02 6.51
CA SER A 2 20.64 9.65 6.82
C SER A 2 20.56 8.79 5.56
N LYS A 3 21.63 8.04 5.27
CA LYS A 3 21.62 7.06 4.17
C LYS A 3 20.72 5.87 4.48
N GLU A 4 20.36 5.64 5.74
CA GLU A 4 19.66 4.43 6.16
C GLU A 4 18.14 4.50 5.87
N LEU A 5 17.58 3.35 5.53
CA LEU A 5 16.16 3.12 5.32
C LEU A 5 15.53 2.61 6.61
N GLU A 6 14.33 3.09 6.93
CA GLU A 6 13.64 2.75 8.18
C GLU A 6 12.49 1.80 7.89
N LEU A 7 12.53 0.58 8.43
CA LEU A 7 11.46 -0.40 8.30
C LEU A 7 10.79 -0.64 9.65
N VAL A 8 9.47 -0.69 9.65
CA VAL A 8 8.66 -1.15 10.78
C VAL A 8 8.67 -2.67 10.85
N GLU A 9 8.58 -3.32 9.70
CA GLU A 9 8.55 -4.78 9.59
C GLU A 9 8.93 -5.25 8.18
N ALA A 10 9.40 -6.49 8.11
CA ALA A 10 9.64 -7.24 6.88
C ALA A 10 9.21 -8.69 7.11
N PHE A 11 8.44 -9.28 6.18
CA PHE A 11 7.87 -10.62 6.36
C PHE A 11 7.49 -11.27 5.01
N LEU A 12 7.45 -12.60 4.97
CA LEU A 12 6.94 -13.40 3.85
C LEU A 12 5.47 -13.75 4.07
N SER A 13 4.64 -13.56 3.05
CA SER A 13 3.17 -13.66 3.13
C SER A 13 2.56 -13.92 1.74
N ILE A 14 1.23 -13.85 1.64
CA ILE A 14 0.44 -13.79 0.43
C ILE A 14 -0.07 -12.35 0.25
N GLN A 15 0.17 -11.75 -0.92
CA GLN A 15 -0.48 -10.49 -1.31
C GLN A 15 -1.99 -10.67 -1.19
N GLY A 16 -2.62 -9.92 -0.30
CA GLY A 16 -4.02 -10.11 0.03
C GLY A 16 -4.98 -9.18 -0.69
N GLU A 17 -4.45 -8.21 -1.46
CA GLU A 17 -5.24 -7.11 -2.00
C GLU A 17 -4.94 -6.86 -3.49
N GLY A 18 -5.93 -6.28 -4.19
CA GLY A 18 -5.80 -5.76 -5.56
C GLY A 18 -5.66 -6.84 -6.65
N ALA A 19 -5.10 -6.41 -7.79
CA ALA A 19 -4.96 -7.25 -8.99
C ALA A 19 -4.04 -8.48 -8.81
N TYR A 20 -3.20 -8.46 -7.77
CA TYR A 20 -2.18 -9.49 -7.50
C TYR A 20 -2.49 -10.33 -6.26
N GLN A 21 -3.72 -10.25 -5.75
CA GLN A 21 -4.16 -11.04 -4.61
C GLN A 21 -3.92 -12.54 -4.84
N GLY A 22 -3.45 -13.26 -3.82
CA GLY A 22 -3.10 -14.69 -3.88
C GLY A 22 -1.65 -14.99 -4.24
N ARG A 23 -0.84 -14.00 -4.65
CA ARG A 23 0.59 -14.22 -4.97
C ARG A 23 1.45 -14.26 -3.70
N LEU A 24 2.41 -15.18 -3.66
CA LEU A 24 3.49 -15.21 -2.67
C LEU A 24 4.31 -13.89 -2.73
N ALA A 25 4.52 -13.25 -1.59
CA ALA A 25 5.11 -11.92 -1.50
C ALA A 25 6.01 -11.75 -0.26
N VAL A 26 7.14 -11.06 -0.42
CA VAL A 26 7.89 -10.48 0.69
C VAL A 26 7.46 -9.02 0.83
N PHE A 27 6.96 -8.66 2.00
CA PHE A 27 6.56 -7.30 2.32
C PHE A 27 7.70 -6.56 3.03
N LEU A 28 7.95 -5.33 2.61
CA LEU A 28 8.86 -4.38 3.24
C LEU A 28 8.07 -3.13 3.62
N ARG A 29 7.76 -2.96 4.91
CA ARG A 29 6.94 -1.84 5.42
C ARG A 29 7.81 -0.69 5.91
N PHE A 30 7.84 0.41 5.15
CA PHE A 30 8.71 1.57 5.37
C PHE A 30 8.12 2.61 6.33
N LEU A 31 8.93 3.11 7.25
CA LEU A 31 8.49 4.10 8.21
C LEU A 31 8.06 5.43 7.53
N GLY A 32 6.91 5.95 7.93
CA GLY A 32 6.39 7.26 7.55
C GLY A 32 5.21 7.22 6.59
N CYS A 33 4.32 8.19 6.74
CA CYS A 33 3.24 8.47 5.81
C CYS A 33 2.98 9.97 5.81
N ASN A 34 2.54 10.52 4.68
CA ASN A 34 2.07 11.90 4.60
C ASN A 34 0.57 12.03 4.95
N LEU A 35 -0.13 10.90 5.18
CA LEU A 35 -1.54 10.82 5.56
C LEU A 35 -1.72 10.02 6.86
N ASN A 36 -2.73 10.37 7.67
CA ASN A 36 -3.08 9.64 8.90
C ASN A 36 -4.32 8.73 8.75
N CYS A 37 -5.25 9.10 7.88
CA CYS A 37 -6.45 8.33 7.53
C CYS A 37 -7.31 7.89 8.74
N SER A 38 -7.53 8.78 9.71
CA SER A 38 -8.29 8.47 10.94
C SER A 38 -9.75 8.05 10.70
N GLY A 39 -10.33 8.40 9.55
CA GLY A 39 -11.70 8.01 9.19
C GLY A 39 -11.89 6.50 8.98
N PHE A 40 -10.80 5.73 8.78
CA PHE A 40 -10.89 4.26 8.75
C PHE A 40 -11.03 3.63 10.14
N GLY A 41 -10.82 4.40 11.22
CA GLY A 41 -11.17 3.97 12.56
C GLY A 41 -10.26 2.87 13.15
N VAL A 42 -9.13 2.55 12.53
CA VAL A 42 -8.22 1.52 13.05
C VAL A 42 -7.55 2.07 14.32
N LYS A 43 -7.73 1.36 15.43
CA LYS A 43 -7.15 1.72 16.72
C LYS A 43 -5.88 0.93 16.99
N ALA A 44 -4.87 1.59 17.56
CA ALA A 44 -3.70 0.91 18.12
C ALA A 44 -3.22 1.64 19.37
N ARG A 45 -2.63 0.89 20.30
CA ARG A 45 -1.98 1.48 21.48
C ARG A 45 -0.50 1.71 21.19
N SER A 46 -0.03 2.92 21.43
CA SER A 46 1.39 3.28 21.36
C SER A 46 2.21 2.40 22.31
N LEU A 47 3.24 1.74 21.79
CA LEU A 47 4.14 0.90 22.59
C LEU A 47 5.13 1.73 23.42
N LYS A 48 5.32 3.01 23.07
CA LYS A 48 6.25 3.93 23.76
C LYS A 48 5.56 4.84 24.77
N THR A 49 4.32 5.25 24.50
CA THR A 49 3.60 6.26 25.31
C THR A 49 2.32 5.73 25.95
N GLY A 50 1.81 4.57 25.51
CA GLY A 50 0.54 4.03 25.98
C GLY A 50 -0.72 4.73 25.44
N GLU A 51 -0.57 5.81 24.66
CA GLU A 51 -1.68 6.54 24.02
C GLU A 51 -2.49 5.66 23.06
N GLU A 52 -3.81 5.87 22.99
CA GLU A 52 -4.67 5.28 21.96
C GLU A 52 -4.60 6.15 20.69
N LEU A 53 -4.18 5.54 19.59
CA LEU A 53 -4.03 6.16 18.27
C LEU A 53 -5.16 5.71 17.34
N LEU A 54 -5.52 6.57 16.40
CA LEU A 54 -6.55 6.31 15.39
C LEU A 54 -6.01 6.58 13.97
N GLY A 55 -6.20 5.64 13.05
CA GLY A 55 -5.66 5.73 11.70
C GLY A 55 -6.14 4.64 10.73
N CYS A 56 -5.26 4.27 9.80
CA CYS A 56 -5.43 3.13 8.90
C CYS A 56 -4.71 1.86 9.40
N ASP A 57 -4.79 0.78 8.63
CA ASP A 57 -4.07 -0.49 8.87
C ASP A 57 -2.54 -0.35 8.97
N SER A 58 -1.96 0.69 8.38
CA SER A 58 -0.52 0.98 8.45
C SER A 58 -0.15 1.90 9.62
N ILE A 59 -0.99 1.97 10.66
CA ILE A 59 -0.82 2.88 11.82
C ILE A 59 0.58 2.84 12.44
N ARG A 60 1.20 1.65 12.50
CA ARG A 60 2.57 1.46 13.03
C ARG A 60 3.64 2.18 12.23
N ALA A 61 3.44 2.34 10.92
CA ALA A 61 4.33 3.07 10.04
C ALA A 61 4.00 4.57 9.96
N VAL A 62 2.73 4.94 10.11
CA VAL A 62 2.28 6.35 10.13
C VAL A 62 2.84 7.08 11.36
N PHE A 63 2.69 6.49 12.56
CA PHE A 63 3.02 7.14 13.83
C PHE A 63 4.46 6.85 14.28
N LYS A 64 5.44 7.48 13.62
CA LYS A 64 6.90 7.26 13.82
C LYS A 64 7.35 7.25 15.29
N GLY A 65 6.77 8.13 16.10
CA GLY A 65 7.11 8.31 17.52
C GLY A 65 6.56 7.23 18.47
N HIS A 66 5.70 6.33 18.01
CA HIS A 66 4.89 5.46 18.88
C HIS A 66 5.26 3.97 18.80
N PHE A 67 5.94 3.54 17.73
CA PHE A 67 6.29 2.14 17.49
C PHE A 67 7.78 1.95 17.23
N HIS A 68 8.26 0.72 17.42
CA HIS A 68 9.64 0.35 17.09
C HIS A 68 9.80 0.23 15.57
N HIS A 69 10.95 0.69 15.09
CA HIS A 69 11.43 0.52 13.72
C HIS A 69 12.94 0.27 13.79
N LYS A 70 13.49 -0.29 12.72
CA LYS A 70 14.92 -0.54 12.59
C LYS A 70 15.46 0.18 11.35
N ARG A 71 16.73 0.53 11.41
CA ARG A 71 17.47 1.15 10.31
C ARG A 71 18.26 0.08 9.58
N TYR A 72 18.27 0.19 8.25
CA TYR A 72 18.96 -0.74 7.38
C TYR A 72 19.60 -0.01 6.20
N SER A 73 20.73 -0.50 5.73
CA SER A 73 21.26 -0.25 4.40
C SER A 73 20.44 -0.97 3.32
N SER A 74 20.67 -0.65 2.04
CA SER A 74 20.05 -1.39 0.93
C SER A 74 20.44 -2.88 0.94
N ASP A 75 21.68 -3.18 1.30
CA ASP A 75 22.26 -4.53 1.20
C ASP A 75 21.76 -5.44 2.34
N GLU A 76 21.54 -4.86 3.51
CA GLU A 76 20.88 -5.57 4.63
C GLU A 76 19.43 -5.92 4.29
N ILE A 77 18.66 -5.02 3.67
CA ILE A 77 17.29 -5.33 3.24
C ILE A 77 17.30 -6.39 2.13
N LEU A 78 18.22 -6.31 1.17
CA LEU A 78 18.36 -7.34 0.14
C LEU A 78 18.65 -8.71 0.76
N SER A 79 19.55 -8.76 1.75
CA SER A 79 19.87 -9.99 2.48
C SER A 79 18.65 -10.56 3.23
N ILE A 80 17.79 -9.70 3.78
CA ILE A 80 16.52 -10.12 4.39
C ILE A 80 15.59 -10.76 3.34
N VAL A 81 15.44 -10.12 2.18
CA VAL A 81 14.62 -10.63 1.07
C VAL A 81 15.13 -11.98 0.57
N ASP A 82 16.44 -12.11 0.40
CA ASP A 82 17.07 -13.35 -0.04
C ASP A 82 16.91 -14.46 1.01
N SER A 83 17.00 -14.11 2.30
CA SER A 83 16.73 -15.07 3.38
C SER A 83 15.29 -15.57 3.36
N PHE A 84 14.30 -14.71 3.12
CA PHE A 84 12.90 -15.14 2.99
C PHE A 84 12.66 -15.98 1.74
N SER A 85 13.40 -15.71 0.67
CA SER A 85 13.22 -16.38 -0.62
C SER A 85 13.96 -17.72 -0.72
N LYS A 86 14.90 -17.99 0.20
CA LYS A 86 15.73 -19.20 0.19
C LYS A 86 14.89 -20.47 0.37
N GLY A 87 15.01 -21.40 -0.58
CA GLY A 87 14.34 -22.70 -0.54
C GLY A 87 12.87 -22.67 -0.97
N LEU A 88 12.35 -21.54 -1.45
CA LEU A 88 11.04 -21.47 -2.05
C LEU A 88 11.08 -22.03 -3.48
N GLU A 89 10.05 -22.80 -3.84
CA GLU A 89 9.90 -23.41 -5.17
C GLU A 89 9.72 -22.37 -6.30
N GLN A 90 9.31 -21.15 -5.93
CA GLN A 90 9.20 -20.02 -6.84
C GLN A 90 9.56 -18.72 -6.12
N LYS A 91 10.02 -17.74 -6.89
CA LYS A 91 10.36 -16.43 -6.34
C LYS A 91 9.10 -15.66 -5.92
N PRO A 92 9.09 -15.02 -4.73
CA PRO A 92 8.04 -14.12 -4.34
C PRO A 92 8.08 -12.82 -5.15
N ILE A 93 6.97 -12.09 -5.21
CA ILE A 93 7.02 -10.66 -5.52
C ILE A 93 7.53 -9.88 -4.31
N ILE A 94 8.11 -8.70 -4.53
CA ILE A 94 8.53 -7.82 -3.43
C ILE A 94 7.56 -6.65 -3.35
N VAL A 95 6.84 -6.54 -2.23
CA VAL A 95 5.87 -5.47 -1.99
C VAL A 95 6.48 -4.42 -1.07
N LEU A 96 6.83 -3.27 -1.64
CA LEU A 96 7.26 -2.07 -0.93
C LEU A 96 6.00 -1.31 -0.49
N THR A 97 5.81 -1.14 0.82
CA THR A 97 4.56 -0.62 1.37
C THR A 97 4.76 0.32 2.57
N GLY A 98 3.63 0.94 2.97
CA GLY A 98 3.16 1.25 4.31
C GLY A 98 4.09 2.05 5.18
N GLY A 99 3.86 3.27 5.68
CA GLY A 99 2.78 4.17 5.33
C GLY A 99 2.87 4.52 3.86
N GLU A 100 3.60 5.56 3.49
CA GLU A 100 3.79 5.95 2.08
C GLU A 100 5.23 5.65 1.63
N PRO A 101 5.48 4.54 0.90
CA PRO A 101 6.84 4.15 0.52
C PRO A 101 7.49 5.16 -0.42
N LEU A 102 6.73 5.89 -1.24
CA LEU A 102 7.29 6.85 -2.18
C LEU A 102 7.87 8.10 -1.50
N ILE A 103 7.69 8.33 -0.19
CA ILE A 103 8.45 9.35 0.53
C ILE A 103 9.97 9.12 0.37
N TRP A 104 10.39 7.87 0.17
CA TRP A 104 11.78 7.48 0.00
C TRP A 104 12.28 7.54 -1.44
N HIS A 105 11.46 7.94 -2.42
CA HIS A 105 11.76 7.73 -3.84
C HIS A 105 13.04 8.44 -4.35
N GLN A 106 13.50 9.49 -3.66
CA GLN A 106 14.74 10.22 -3.98
C GLN A 106 15.95 9.79 -3.15
N ASN A 107 15.76 8.90 -2.16
CA ASN A 107 16.84 8.40 -1.33
C ASN A 107 17.72 7.42 -2.12
N GLU A 108 19.03 7.66 -2.16
CA GLU A 108 19.98 6.85 -2.93
C GLU A 108 19.96 5.37 -2.53
N ASN A 109 19.86 5.05 -1.23
CA ASN A 109 19.77 3.67 -0.77
C ASN A 109 18.44 3.01 -1.15
N PHE A 110 17.34 3.77 -1.18
CA PHE A 110 16.06 3.25 -1.67
C PHE A 110 16.12 2.94 -3.17
N ILE A 111 16.71 3.84 -3.96
CA ILE A 111 16.94 3.64 -5.39
C ILE A 111 17.84 2.41 -5.62
N ASN A 112 18.92 2.27 -4.85
CA ASN A 112 19.83 1.12 -4.94
C ASN A 112 19.14 -0.19 -4.56
N LEU A 113 18.33 -0.18 -3.50
CA LEU A 113 17.51 -1.32 -3.11
C LEU A 113 16.58 -1.74 -4.26
N VAL A 114 15.80 -0.82 -4.81
CA VAL A 114 14.86 -1.11 -5.91
C VAL A 114 15.60 -1.65 -7.13
N ARG A 115 16.75 -1.06 -7.49
CA ARG A 115 17.59 -1.54 -8.58
C ARG A 115 18.05 -2.98 -8.37
N ASN A 116 18.51 -3.31 -7.17
CA ASN A 116 19.01 -4.65 -6.85
C ASN A 116 17.90 -5.69 -6.78
N LEU A 117 16.72 -5.34 -6.23
CA LEU A 117 15.56 -6.22 -6.21
C LEU A 117 15.09 -6.57 -7.62
N LEU A 118 15.05 -5.59 -8.54
CA LEU A 118 14.63 -5.78 -9.93
C LEU A 118 15.52 -6.73 -10.74
N ILE A 119 16.72 -7.06 -10.28
CA ILE A 119 17.57 -8.07 -10.92
C ILE A 119 16.90 -9.45 -10.89
N ASN A 120 16.22 -9.76 -9.79
CA ASN A 120 15.75 -11.11 -9.50
C ASN A 120 14.26 -11.23 -9.22
N TYR A 121 13.58 -10.12 -8.94
CA TYR A 121 12.20 -10.11 -8.45
C TYR A 121 11.33 -9.09 -9.19
N GLU A 122 10.02 -9.31 -9.17
CA GLU A 122 9.04 -8.27 -9.51
C GLU A 122 8.84 -7.35 -8.30
N VAL A 123 9.01 -6.03 -8.51
CA VAL A 123 8.85 -5.03 -7.45
C VAL A 123 7.51 -4.32 -7.59
N HIS A 124 6.73 -4.37 -6.52
CA HIS A 124 5.39 -3.81 -6.40
C HIS A 124 5.37 -2.71 -5.34
N PHE A 125 4.76 -1.58 -5.65
CA PHE A 125 4.50 -0.49 -4.71
C PHE A 125 3.04 -0.48 -4.30
N GLU A 126 2.78 -0.44 -3.00
CA GLU A 126 1.50 -0.08 -2.41
C GLU A 126 1.59 1.37 -1.93
N THR A 127 1.02 2.31 -2.70
CA THR A 127 1.13 3.75 -2.46
C THR A 127 -0.25 4.40 -2.39
N ASN A 128 -0.38 5.47 -1.61
CA ASN A 128 -1.59 6.30 -1.57
C ASN A 128 -1.74 7.21 -2.81
N GLY A 129 -0.74 7.26 -3.70
CA GLY A 129 -0.79 8.00 -4.96
C GLY A 129 -0.63 9.51 -4.84
N THR A 130 -0.13 10.02 -3.70
CA THR A 130 -0.01 11.47 -3.47
C THR A 130 1.38 12.05 -3.77
N ILE A 131 2.41 11.20 -3.90
CA ILE A 131 3.80 11.63 -4.14
C ILE A 131 4.10 11.63 -5.64
N LEU A 132 4.44 12.80 -6.17
CA LEU A 132 4.85 12.94 -7.57
C LEU A 132 6.28 12.43 -7.75
N VAL A 133 6.45 11.41 -8.58
CA VAL A 133 7.76 10.85 -8.95
C VAL A 133 8.18 11.37 -10.32
N ASP A 134 9.39 11.92 -10.40
CA ASP A 134 10.04 12.24 -11.66
C ASP A 134 10.61 10.96 -12.30
N PHE A 135 9.82 10.31 -13.15
CA PHE A 135 10.22 9.08 -13.84
C PHE A 135 11.31 9.29 -14.89
N ALA A 136 11.55 10.51 -15.36
CA ALA A 136 12.66 10.79 -16.28
C ALA A 136 13.99 10.80 -15.53
N LYS A 137 14.01 11.37 -14.31
CA LYS A 137 15.18 11.33 -13.44
C LYS A 137 15.40 9.96 -12.79
N PHE A 138 14.32 9.29 -12.40
CA PHE A 138 14.37 8.02 -11.67
C PHE A 138 13.77 6.88 -12.50
N GLU A 139 14.39 6.62 -13.66
CA GLU A 139 13.87 5.66 -14.64
C GLU A 139 13.69 4.24 -14.10
N ILE A 140 14.41 3.87 -13.02
CA ILE A 140 14.31 2.55 -12.43
C ILE A 140 12.87 2.19 -12.03
N TYR A 141 12.08 3.17 -11.61
CA TYR A 141 10.68 2.97 -11.22
C TYR A 141 9.76 2.63 -12.40
N LYS A 142 10.19 2.89 -13.65
CA LYS A 142 9.45 2.47 -14.85
C LYS A 142 9.29 0.95 -14.93
N ASN A 143 10.17 0.19 -14.29
CA ASN A 143 10.13 -1.28 -14.28
C ASN A 143 9.27 -1.88 -13.15
N CYS A 144 8.64 -1.04 -12.32
CA CYS A 144 7.88 -1.47 -11.15
C CYS A 144 6.37 -1.46 -11.40
N HIS A 145 5.65 -2.24 -10.60
CA HIS A 145 4.18 -2.31 -10.60
C HIS A 145 3.61 -1.46 -9.45
N PHE A 146 2.51 -0.74 -9.67
CA PHE A 146 1.93 0.17 -8.66
C PHE A 146 0.46 -0.12 -8.39
N ALA A 147 0.16 -0.45 -7.14
CA ALA A 147 -1.19 -0.42 -6.58
C ALA A 147 -1.45 0.97 -5.98
N LEU A 148 -2.29 1.76 -6.65
CA LEU A 148 -2.64 3.11 -6.23
C LEU A 148 -3.84 3.06 -5.28
N GLY A 149 -3.56 2.90 -3.99
CA GLY A 149 -4.52 2.92 -2.89
C GLY A 149 -5.03 4.33 -2.55
N VAL A 150 -5.59 5.04 -3.54
CA VAL A 150 -6.04 6.43 -3.40
C VAL A 150 -7.16 6.53 -2.38
N LYS A 151 -7.09 7.51 -1.47
CA LYS A 151 -8.04 7.62 -0.36
C LYS A 151 -9.28 8.40 -0.76
N LEU A 152 -10.46 7.87 -0.40
CA LEU A 152 -11.75 8.56 -0.54
C LEU A 152 -12.06 9.41 0.70
N ALA A 153 -13.17 10.17 0.68
CA ALA A 153 -13.56 11.04 1.80
C ALA A 153 -13.73 10.27 3.12
N ASN A 154 -14.09 8.98 3.05
CA ASN A 154 -14.20 8.09 4.21
C ASN A 154 -12.89 7.90 4.99
N SER A 155 -11.74 8.26 4.42
CA SER A 155 -10.46 8.28 5.15
C SER A 155 -10.37 9.39 6.19
N GLY A 156 -11.27 10.38 6.18
CA GLY A 156 -11.18 11.55 7.05
C GLY A 156 -10.09 12.55 6.66
N VAL A 157 -9.45 12.38 5.51
CA VAL A 157 -8.42 13.29 4.98
C VAL A 157 -9.06 14.27 3.98
N SER A 158 -8.68 15.54 4.01
CA SER A 158 -9.17 16.53 3.04
C SER A 158 -8.76 16.19 1.60
N GLU A 159 -9.60 16.54 0.64
CA GLU A 159 -9.39 16.22 -0.78
C GLU A 159 -8.02 16.68 -1.29
N GLN A 160 -7.63 17.92 -0.98
CA GLN A 160 -6.36 18.53 -1.41
C GLN A 160 -5.12 17.78 -0.90
N LYS A 161 -5.26 17.02 0.18
CA LYS A 161 -4.17 16.21 0.74
C LYS A 161 -4.16 14.79 0.19
N ARG A 162 -5.34 14.21 -0.08
CA ARG A 162 -5.47 12.79 -0.44
C ARG A 162 -5.52 12.51 -1.94
N ILE A 163 -5.76 13.52 -2.77
CA ILE A 163 -5.78 13.39 -4.23
C ILE A 163 -4.69 14.25 -4.84
N ASN A 164 -3.77 13.60 -5.56
CA ASN A 164 -2.80 14.25 -6.42
C ASN A 164 -2.87 13.62 -7.82
N LEU A 165 -3.60 14.27 -8.74
CA LEU A 165 -3.78 13.73 -10.09
C LEU A 165 -2.48 13.69 -10.88
N ASP A 166 -1.58 14.65 -10.68
CA ASP A 166 -0.29 14.66 -11.38
C ASP A 166 0.57 13.46 -10.98
N ALA A 167 0.58 13.11 -9.68
CA ALA A 167 1.26 11.91 -9.20
C ALA A 167 0.66 10.63 -9.76
N ILE A 168 -0.68 10.52 -9.76
CA ILE A 168 -1.40 9.38 -10.33
C ILE A 168 -1.10 9.23 -11.82
N LEU A 169 -1.16 10.33 -12.58
CA LEU A 169 -0.91 10.34 -14.02
C LEU A 169 0.55 10.05 -14.35
N ALA A 170 1.51 10.55 -13.56
CA ALA A 170 2.92 10.24 -13.71
C ALA A 170 3.18 8.73 -13.58
N ILE A 171 2.61 8.09 -12.55
CA ILE A 171 2.70 6.64 -12.37
C ILE A 171 2.01 5.91 -13.51
N LYS A 172 0.77 6.27 -13.84
CA LYS A 172 -0.01 5.65 -14.91
C LYS A 172 0.70 5.66 -16.26
N ASN A 173 1.37 6.76 -16.60
CA ASN A 173 2.01 6.93 -17.91
C ASN A 173 3.39 6.28 -18.02
N ASN A 174 4.05 5.97 -16.89
CA ASN A 174 5.48 5.57 -16.90
C ASN A 174 5.77 4.23 -16.23
N ALA A 175 4.92 3.76 -15.31
CA ALA A 175 5.14 2.48 -14.62
C ALA A 175 4.87 1.28 -15.53
N LYS A 176 5.49 0.14 -15.21
CA LYS A 176 5.31 -1.13 -15.93
C LYS A 176 3.85 -1.59 -15.91
N SER A 177 3.19 -1.42 -14.77
CA SER A 177 1.73 -1.49 -14.69
C SER A 177 1.23 -0.68 -13.51
N SER A 178 -0.02 -0.23 -13.57
CA SER A 178 -0.69 0.35 -12.40
C SER A 178 -2.19 0.08 -12.40
N PHE A 179 -2.81 0.17 -11.23
CA PHE A 179 -4.25 0.09 -11.05
C PHE A 179 -4.71 0.89 -9.83
N LEU A 180 -5.98 1.29 -9.82
CA LEU A 180 -6.58 2.01 -8.70
C LEU A 180 -7.22 1.03 -7.71
N LYS A 181 -7.03 1.27 -6.42
CA LYS A 181 -7.65 0.51 -5.33
C LYS A 181 -8.31 1.48 -4.35
N PHE A 182 -9.60 1.28 -4.07
CA PHE A 182 -10.37 2.15 -3.18
C PHE A 182 -10.99 1.35 -2.03
N VAL A 183 -10.84 1.87 -0.80
CA VAL A 183 -11.51 1.31 0.38
C VAL A 183 -12.92 1.88 0.45
N LEU A 184 -13.94 1.02 0.42
CA LEU A 184 -15.35 1.41 0.43
C LEU A 184 -15.99 1.19 1.79
N SER A 185 -16.85 2.12 2.19
CA SER A 185 -17.64 2.00 3.43
C SER A 185 -19.06 2.53 3.32
N ARG A 186 -19.37 3.40 2.35
CA ARG A 186 -20.69 4.02 2.21
C ARG A 186 -21.57 3.36 1.16
N PHE A 187 -20.97 2.89 0.07
CA PHE A 187 -21.65 2.26 -1.07
C PHE A 187 -22.73 3.15 -1.71
N ASP A 188 -22.58 4.47 -1.59
CA ASP A 188 -23.53 5.47 -2.08
C ASP A 188 -23.04 6.19 -3.34
N LYS A 189 -23.88 7.08 -3.88
CA LYS A 189 -23.54 7.86 -5.08
C LYS A 189 -22.33 8.77 -4.87
N SER A 190 -22.14 9.34 -3.68
CA SER A 190 -21.00 10.22 -3.41
C SER A 190 -19.68 9.48 -3.47
N GLU A 191 -19.63 8.25 -2.94
CA GLU A 191 -18.45 7.39 -3.01
C GLU A 191 -18.15 6.97 -4.45
N LEU A 192 -19.18 6.68 -5.25
CA LEU A 192 -19.05 6.42 -6.69
C LEU A 192 -18.52 7.64 -7.45
N ASP A 193 -19.09 8.83 -7.20
CA ASP A 193 -18.71 10.07 -7.89
C ASP A 193 -17.22 10.40 -7.65
N GLU A 194 -16.71 10.16 -6.44
CA GLU A 194 -15.27 10.29 -6.15
C GLU A 194 -14.40 9.29 -6.93
N ILE A 195 -14.84 8.02 -7.01
CA ILE A 195 -14.13 6.99 -7.78
C ILE A 195 -14.09 7.38 -9.26
N LEU A 196 -15.23 7.79 -9.84
CA LEU A 196 -15.32 8.20 -11.24
C LEU A 196 -14.49 9.45 -11.52
N TYR A 197 -14.48 10.44 -10.62
CA TYR A 197 -13.64 11.62 -10.75
C TYR A 197 -12.16 11.27 -11.00
N ILE A 198 -11.63 10.31 -10.22
CA ILE A 198 -10.24 9.85 -10.32
C ILE A 198 -10.05 8.92 -11.52
N LYS A 199 -10.91 7.91 -11.64
CA LYS A 199 -10.83 6.87 -12.68
C LYS A 199 -10.91 7.48 -14.07
N ASP A 200 -11.81 8.42 -14.32
CA ASP A 200 -12.02 8.95 -15.68
C ASP A 200 -10.87 9.86 -16.13
N ARG A 201 -10.11 10.43 -15.19
CA ARG A 201 -8.88 11.19 -15.48
C ARG A 201 -7.66 10.28 -15.63
N ALA A 202 -7.53 9.26 -14.78
CA ALA A 202 -6.40 8.34 -14.82
C ALA A 202 -6.53 7.28 -15.93
N ASN A 203 -7.76 6.90 -16.27
CA ASN A 203 -8.13 5.78 -17.13
C ASN A 203 -7.44 4.46 -16.74
N LEU A 204 -7.56 4.10 -15.46
CA LEU A 204 -7.01 2.88 -14.88
C LEU A 204 -8.11 1.90 -14.45
N PRO A 205 -7.82 0.59 -14.45
CA PRO A 205 -8.73 -0.40 -13.89
C PRO A 205 -8.87 -0.21 -12.38
N VAL A 206 -10.08 -0.43 -11.86
CA VAL A 206 -10.46 -0.15 -10.47
C VAL A 206 -10.72 -1.44 -9.70
N TRP A 207 -10.17 -1.51 -8.49
CA TRP A 207 -10.48 -2.51 -7.48
C TRP A 207 -11.18 -1.87 -6.27
N CYS A 208 -12.38 -2.34 -5.97
CA CYS A 208 -13.13 -1.98 -4.78
C CYS A 208 -12.78 -2.94 -3.64
N MET A 209 -12.26 -2.39 -2.54
CA MET A 209 -11.83 -3.12 -1.36
C MET A 209 -12.78 -2.85 -0.20
N ALA A 210 -13.18 -3.88 0.53
CA ALA A 210 -14.03 -3.74 1.71
C ALA A 210 -13.25 -3.14 2.89
N MET A 211 -13.85 -2.17 3.58
CA MET A 211 -13.33 -1.68 4.85
C MET A 211 -13.50 -2.74 5.96
N GLY A 212 -12.46 -2.97 6.75
CA GLY A 212 -12.52 -3.82 7.94
C GLY A 212 -11.13 -4.12 8.48
N ALA A 213 -10.96 -4.05 9.81
CA ALA A 213 -9.70 -4.33 10.51
C ALA A 213 -9.59 -5.76 11.05
N ASN A 214 -10.70 -6.49 11.07
CA ASN A 214 -10.82 -7.87 11.49
C ASN A 214 -11.82 -8.63 10.60
N GLU A 215 -11.90 -9.95 10.77
CA GLU A 215 -12.75 -10.83 9.95
C GLU A 215 -14.24 -10.46 10.03
N ASP A 216 -14.74 -10.09 11.22
CA ASP A 216 -16.15 -9.73 11.42
C ASP A 216 -16.52 -8.45 10.67
N GLU A 217 -15.69 -7.41 10.78
CA GLU A 217 -15.88 -6.15 10.07
C GLU A 217 -15.77 -6.35 8.55
N LEU A 218 -14.77 -7.11 8.11
CA LEU A 218 -14.57 -7.43 6.70
C LEU A 218 -15.79 -8.16 6.14
N SER A 219 -16.30 -9.17 6.86
CA SER A 219 -17.45 -9.98 6.44
C SER A 219 -18.74 -9.16 6.34
N LYS A 220 -18.94 -8.15 7.19
CA LYS A 220 -20.09 -7.22 7.11
C LYS A 220 -20.10 -6.38 5.83
N ASN A 221 -18.92 -6.08 5.28
CA ASN A 221 -18.76 -5.17 4.15
C ASN A 221 -18.46 -5.89 2.82
N ALA A 222 -17.88 -7.10 2.85
CA ALA A 222 -17.43 -7.83 1.66
C ALA A 222 -18.53 -8.00 0.60
N LEU A 223 -19.72 -8.47 1.00
CA LEU A 223 -20.84 -8.67 0.07
C LEU A 223 -21.29 -7.35 -0.56
N LYS A 224 -21.39 -6.28 0.23
CA LYS A 224 -21.79 -4.94 -0.26
C LYS A 224 -20.76 -4.38 -1.23
N THR A 225 -19.47 -4.55 -0.94
CA THR A 225 -18.39 -4.16 -1.85
C THR A 225 -18.46 -4.93 -3.16
N ALA A 226 -18.66 -6.25 -3.12
CA ALA A 226 -18.78 -7.06 -4.32
C ALA A 226 -20.01 -6.65 -5.15
N GLN A 227 -21.16 -6.43 -4.51
CA GLN A 227 -22.38 -5.94 -5.18
C GLN A 227 -22.18 -4.56 -5.80
N PHE A 228 -21.50 -3.65 -5.10
CA PHE A 228 -21.13 -2.34 -5.63
C PHE A 228 -20.23 -2.47 -6.87
N ALA A 229 -19.19 -3.31 -6.79
CA ALA A 229 -18.29 -3.57 -7.91
C ALA A 229 -19.03 -4.15 -9.12
N ILE A 230 -19.88 -5.16 -8.93
CA ILE A 230 -20.71 -5.75 -9.99
C ILE A 230 -21.61 -4.70 -10.64
N LYS A 231 -22.33 -3.93 -9.82
CA LYS A 231 -23.28 -2.91 -10.30
C LYS A 231 -22.61 -1.85 -11.17
N HIS A 232 -21.35 -1.51 -10.89
CA HIS A 232 -20.64 -0.41 -11.54
C HIS A 232 -19.53 -0.86 -12.49
N GLY A 233 -19.35 -2.17 -12.70
CA GLY A 233 -18.35 -2.72 -13.62
C GLY A 233 -16.91 -2.56 -13.12
N PHE A 234 -16.68 -2.67 -11.82
CA PHE A 234 -15.35 -2.65 -11.20
C PHE A 234 -14.91 -4.05 -10.76
N ASN A 235 -13.63 -4.20 -10.46
CA ASN A 235 -13.10 -5.42 -9.85
C ASN A 235 -13.33 -5.40 -8.34
N TYR A 236 -13.42 -6.59 -7.76
CA TYR A 236 -13.43 -6.77 -6.31
C TYR A 236 -12.01 -7.09 -5.81
N SER A 237 -11.60 -6.42 -4.73
CA SER A 237 -10.43 -6.78 -3.94
C SER A 237 -10.90 -7.31 -2.60
N GLU A 238 -10.49 -8.52 -2.28
CA GLU A 238 -10.60 -9.02 -0.92
C GLU A 238 -9.51 -8.39 -0.04
N ARG A 239 -9.51 -8.75 1.25
CA ARG A 239 -8.34 -8.67 2.13
C ARG A 239 -7.99 -10.07 2.61
N ILE A 240 -7.38 -10.88 1.73
CA ILE A 240 -7.15 -12.32 1.98
C ILE A 240 -6.39 -12.54 3.29
N HIS A 241 -5.43 -11.66 3.62
CA HIS A 241 -4.67 -11.79 4.85
C HIS A 241 -5.53 -11.65 6.11
N ILE A 242 -6.53 -10.75 6.13
CA ILE A 242 -7.48 -10.67 7.25
C ILE A 242 -8.38 -11.90 7.29
N ARG A 243 -8.79 -12.43 6.13
CA ARG A 243 -9.60 -13.64 6.06
C ARG A 243 -8.86 -14.89 6.56
N LEU A 244 -7.56 -14.98 6.36
CA LEU A 244 -6.75 -16.15 6.74
C LEU A 244 -6.16 -16.03 8.16
N TRP A 245 -5.76 -14.83 8.57
CA TRP A 245 -5.00 -14.61 9.81
C TRP A 245 -5.62 -13.58 10.75
N GLY A 246 -6.82 -13.07 10.45
CA GLY A 246 -7.48 -12.04 11.24
C GLY A 246 -6.67 -10.76 11.30
N GLY A 247 -6.63 -10.13 12.47
CA GLY A 247 -5.83 -8.92 12.73
C GLY A 247 -4.36 -9.21 13.08
N LYS A 248 -3.83 -10.40 12.79
CA LYS A 248 -2.44 -10.75 13.12
C LYS A 248 -1.48 -9.92 12.27
N GLU A 249 -0.42 -9.42 12.90
CA GLU A 249 0.63 -8.66 12.24
C GLU A 249 1.75 -9.58 11.71
N GLY A 250 2.47 -9.11 10.69
CA GLY A 250 3.63 -9.82 10.12
C GLY A 250 3.29 -11.14 9.43
N VAL A 251 2.11 -11.22 8.81
CA VAL A 251 1.58 -12.40 8.10
C VAL A 251 0.94 -12.04 6.80
#